data_AF-A0A669QV43-F1
#
_entry.id   AF-A0A669QV43-F1
#
_cell.length_a   1.000
_cell.length_b   1.000
_cell.length_c   1.000
_cell.angle_alpha   90.00
_cell.angle_beta   90.00
_cell.angle_gamma   90.00
#
_symmetry.space_group_name_H-M   'P 1'
#
loop_
_entity.id
_entity.type
_entity.pdbx_description
1 polymer ?
#
loop_
_entity_poly.entity_id
_entity_poly.type
_entity_poly.pdbx_seq_one_letter_code
_entity_poly.pdbx_strand_id
1 'polypeptide(L)' 'MRCQTEQLCFFATLQVVTGLYLGNIRDSEDRDSLRRHGVTHILSVHNGAKPVLEVNHSPSFQR' A
#
# COMPACT_ATOMS: atom_id res chain seq x y z
N MET A 1 -8.11 34.94 -12.06
CA MET A 1 -7.19 33.81 -12.28
C MET A 1 -7.04 33.09 -10.94
N ARG A 2 -7.87 32.09 -10.67
CA ARG A 2 -7.79 31.32 -9.42
C ARG A 2 -6.88 30.13 -9.70
N CYS A 3 -5.70 30.15 -9.07
CA CYS A 3 -4.79 29.02 -9.03
C CYS A 3 -5.53 27.85 -8.37
N GLN A 4 -5.80 26.79 -9.13
CA GLN A 4 -6.67 25.67 -8.72
C GLN A 4 -5.85 24.38 -8.47
N THR A 5 -4.59 24.54 -8.06
CA THR A 5 -3.62 23.43 -7.94
C THR A 5 -3.46 22.90 -6.52
N GLU A 6 -4.09 23.50 -5.51
CA GLU A 6 -3.93 23.11 -4.10
C GLU A 6 -4.90 21.98 -3.65
N GLN A 7 -5.83 21.53 -4.49
CA GLN A 7 -6.83 20.52 -4.12
C GLN A 7 -6.47 19.08 -4.55
N LEU A 8 -5.37 18.90 -5.30
CA LEU A 8 -5.00 17.61 -5.91
C LEU A 8 -4.00 16.77 -5.10
N CYS A 9 -3.39 17.31 -4.03
CA CYS A 9 -2.21 16.69 -3.42
C CYS A 9 -2.35 16.12 -2.00
N PHE A 10 -3.54 16.01 -1.38
CA PHE A 10 -3.61 15.52 0.02
C PHE A 10 -4.45 14.25 0.29
N PHE A 11 -5.21 13.73 -0.68
CA PHE A 11 -6.05 12.53 -0.48
C PHE A 11 -6.10 11.57 -1.68
N ALA A 12 -5.17 11.71 -2.63
CA ALA A 12 -5.20 10.90 -3.84
C ALA A 12 -4.25 9.72 -3.70
N THR A 13 -4.82 8.52 -3.60
CA THR A 13 -4.09 7.28 -3.85
C THR A 13 -3.42 7.40 -5.22
N LEU A 14 -2.08 7.35 -5.27
CA LEU A 14 -1.32 7.53 -6.50
C LEU A 14 -1.24 6.19 -7.23
N GLN A 15 -1.80 6.11 -8.43
CA GLN A 15 -1.58 4.96 -9.29
C GLN A 15 -0.16 4.99 -9.85
N VAL A 16 0.69 4.06 -9.40
CA VAL A 16 2.10 3.99 -9.80
C VAL A 16 2.25 3.19 -11.09
N VAL A 17 1.53 2.07 -11.18
CA VAL A 17 1.37 1.26 -12.40
C VAL A 17 -0.05 0.71 -12.47
N THR A 18 -0.45 0.14 -13.61
CA THR A 18 -1.76 -0.50 -13.77
C THR A 18 -2.00 -1.55 -12.68
N GLY A 19 -3.03 -1.34 -11.85
CA GLY A 19 -3.37 -2.23 -10.75
C GLY A 19 -2.53 -2.08 -9.48
N LEU A 20 -1.59 -1.12 -9.42
CA LEU A 20 -0.81 -0.82 -8.22
C LEU A 20 -1.00 0.63 -7.79
N TYR A 21 -1.41 0.80 -6.54
CA TYR A 21 -1.68 2.10 -5.95
C TYR A 21 -0.81 2.30 -4.70
N LEU A 22 -0.31 3.51 -4.52
CA LEU A 22 0.41 3.93 -3.33
C LEU A 22 -0.45 4.96 -2.60
N GLY A 23 -0.78 4.67 -1.34
CA GLY A 23 -1.63 5.51 -0.52
C GLY A 23 -1.22 5.46 0.95
N ASN A 24 -1.88 6.28 1.75
CA ASN A 24 -1.73 6.25 3.19
C ASN A 24 -2.67 5.20 3.82
N ILE A 25 -2.61 5.09 5.16
CA ILE A 25 -3.42 4.13 5.91
C ILE A 25 -4.93 4.41 5.76
N ARG A 26 -5.35 5.68 5.69
CA ARG A 26 -6.77 6.05 5.52
C ARG A 26 -7.31 5.62 4.16
N ASP A 27 -6.49 5.73 3.12
CA ASP A 27 -6.87 5.27 1.77
C ASP A 27 -7.09 3.75 1.73
N SER A 28 -6.33 3.03 2.57
CA SER A 28 -6.44 1.57 2.72
C SER A 28 -7.70 1.15 3.52
N GLU A 29 -8.37 2.09 4.19
CA GLU A 29 -9.60 1.84 4.95
C GLU A 29 -10.87 2.27 4.17
N ASP A 30 -10.72 3.13 3.16
CA ASP A 30 -11.82 3.57 2.30
C ASP A 30 -12.26 2.47 1.31
N ARG A 31 -13.25 1.69 1.75
CA ARG A 31 -13.82 0.58 0.97
C ARG A 31 -14.41 1.01 -0.37
N ASP A 32 -14.96 2.21 -0.46
CA ASP A 32 -15.57 2.70 -1.70
C ASP A 32 -14.48 3.09 -2.70
N SER A 33 -13.40 3.73 -2.23
CA SER A 33 -12.21 3.98 -3.06
C SER A 33 -11.57 2.68 -3.54
N LEU A 34 -11.35 1.72 -2.65
CA LEU A 34 -10.74 0.43 -3.01
C LEU A 34 -11.56 -0.33 -4.05
N ARG A 35 -12.89 -0.37 -3.89
CA ARG A 35 -13.81 -1.00 -4.84
C ARG A 35 -13.80 -0.31 -6.19
N ARG A 36 -13.85 1.02 -6.23
CA ARG A 36 -13.81 1.82 -7.47
C ARG A 36 -12.52 1.56 -8.25
N HIS A 37 -11.41 1.41 -7.55
CA HIS A 37 -10.09 1.18 -8.16
C HIS A 37 -9.77 -0.31 -8.41
N GLY A 38 -10.68 -1.22 -8.03
CA GLY A 38 -10.49 -2.67 -8.18
C GLY A 38 -9.37 -3.24 -7.31
N VAL A 39 -9.04 -2.58 -6.19
CA VAL A 39 -7.99 -3.04 -5.28
C VAL A 39 -8.50 -4.26 -4.51
N THR A 40 -7.75 -5.36 -4.60
CA THR A 40 -8.10 -6.66 -4.00
C THR A 40 -7.20 -7.04 -2.82
N HIS A 41 -5.99 -6.50 -2.78
CA HIS A 41 -4.97 -6.80 -1.78
C HIS A 41 -4.34 -5.50 -1.30
N ILE A 42 -4.09 -5.39 0.00
CA ILE A 42 -3.45 -4.23 0.63
C ILE A 42 -2.18 -4.73 1.32
N LEU A 43 -1.04 -4.11 1.01
CA LEU A 43 0.24 -4.38 1.65
C LEU A 43 0.72 -3.14 2.41
N SER A 44 0.68 -3.20 3.73
CA SER A 44 1.14 -2.12 4.59
C SER A 44 2.61 -2.32 4.99
N VAL A 45 3.49 -1.42 4.56
CA VAL A 45 4.92 -1.43 4.92
C VAL A 45 5.15 -0.42 6.03
N HIS A 46 5.64 -0.86 7.19
CA HIS A 46 6.04 0.01 8.29
C HIS A 46 7.36 -0.45 8.88
N ASN A 47 8.11 0.49 9.47
CA ASN A 47 9.35 0.14 10.16
C ASN A 47 9.04 -0.76 11.37
N GLY A 48 9.83 -1.81 11.58
CA GLY A 48 9.62 -2.77 12.68
C GLY A 48 8.45 -3.75 12.49
N ALA A 49 7.99 -3.98 11.25
CA ALA A 49 7.04 -5.06 10.97
C ALA A 49 7.60 -6.40 11.45
N LYS A 50 6.85 -7.09 12.32
CA LYS A 50 7.19 -8.45 12.71
C LYS A 50 6.99 -9.36 11.50
N PRO A 51 7.95 -10.26 11.18
CA PRO A 51 7.76 -11.21 10.11
C PRO A 51 6.50 -12.03 10.38
N VAL A 52 5.57 -12.02 9.42
CA VAL A 52 4.31 -12.79 9.51
C VAL A 52 4.55 -14.28 9.29
N LEU A 53 5.66 -14.63 8.63
CA LEU A 53 6.07 -16.01 8.38
C LEU A 53 7.47 -16.21 8.97
N GLU A 54 7.56 -17.00 10.03
CA GLU A 54 8.81 -17.66 10.41
C GLU A 54 9.06 -18.75 9.37
N VAL A 55 9.94 -18.47 8.41
CA VAL A 55 10.39 -19.51 7.49
C VAL A 55 11.28 -20.43 8.31
N ASN A 56 10.71 -21.53 8.79
CA ASN A 56 11.42 -22.64 9.42
C ASN A 56 12.30 -23.34 8.37
N HIS A 57 13.29 -22.64 7.84
CA HIS A 57 14.42 -23.27 7.20
C HIS A 57 15.33 -23.75 8.33
N SER A 58 15.21 -25.03 8.67
CA SER A 58 16.29 -25.75 9.33
C SER A 58 17.56 -25.50 8.51
N PRO A 59 18.61 -24.85 9.06
CA PRO A 59 19.85 -24.67 8.32
C PRO A 59 20.62 -25.98 8.39
N SER A 60 20.15 -27.01 7.68
CA SER A 60 20.87 -28.27 7.52
C SER A 60 21.88 -28.15 6.39
N PHE A 61 22.89 -27.28 6.55
CA PHE A 61 24.18 -27.46 5.89
C PHE A 61 25.25 -26.62 6.58
N GLN A 62 25.77 -27.13 7.70
CA GLN A 62 27.18 -26.93 8.01
C GLN A 62 27.97 -27.85 7.08
N ARG A 63 28.65 -27.28 6.09
CA ARG A 63 29.90 -27.83 5.58
C ARG A 63 30.81 -26.72 5.11
#